data_AF-C6ZLB3-F1
#
_entry.id   AF-C6ZLB3-F1
#
_cell.length_a   1.000
_cell.length_b   1.000
_cell.length_c   1.000
_cell.angle_alpha   90.00
_cell.angle_beta   90.00
_cell.angle_gamma   90.00
#
_symmetry.space_group_name_H-M   'P 1'
#
loop_
_entity.id
_entity.type
_entity.pdbx_description
1 polymer ?
#
loop_
_entity_poly.entity_id
_entity_poly.type
_entity_poly.pdbx_seq_one_letter_code
_entity_poly.pdbx_strand_id
1 'polypeptide(L)'
;MKILSLSLLLLLAATVSQARPSLPVPKLIELLTSINVIENEAELLEKQQLAINYHNCRSWHLGVETSNIINFQTVPANCKDYVEDYLTSPQYRADSKTVCKEAYFYAKGLALKNDTINVWIFDLDETLLSNVPFYAQYGYGTEKIDPNAFNKWLEAGESPVLPETLHLYKNIQELGIEPVLLTERYQELEEVTLDNLEAV
;
A
#
# COMPACT_ATOMS: atom_id res chain seq x y z
N MET A 1 5.96 36.94 -2.49
CA MET A 1 4.61 36.39 -2.21
C MET A 1 4.78 35.18 -1.29
N LYS A 2 4.48 35.37 0.00
CA LYS A 2 4.50 34.32 1.01
C LYS A 2 3.06 33.82 1.15
N ILE A 3 2.80 32.56 0.81
CA ILE A 3 1.47 31.96 1.00
C ILE A 3 1.42 31.46 2.44
N LEU A 4 0.45 32.00 3.17
CA LEU A 4 0.19 31.76 4.57
C LEU A 4 -0.23 30.31 4.82
N SER A 5 0.39 29.74 5.85
CA SER A 5 0.04 28.48 6.50
C SER A 5 -1.46 28.41 6.81
N LEU A 6 -2.11 27.35 6.31
CA LEU A 6 -3.50 26.99 6.56
C LEU A 6 -3.67 26.36 7.96
N SER A 7 -3.20 27.07 8.99
CA SER A 7 -3.26 26.65 10.38
C SER A 7 -4.06 27.67 11.18
N LEU A 8 -5.34 27.82 10.87
CA LEU A 8 -6.28 28.55 11.72
C LEU A 8 -7.74 28.27 11.35
N LEU A 9 -8.32 27.18 11.84
CA LEU A 9 -9.78 27.03 11.98
C LEU A 9 -10.12 25.85 12.93
N LEU A 10 -9.80 26.02 14.20
CA LEU A 10 -10.48 25.35 15.32
C LEU A 10 -10.36 26.23 16.56
N LEU A 11 -11.11 27.33 16.55
CA LEU A 11 -11.44 28.11 17.74
C LEU A 11 -12.86 27.74 18.15
N LEU A 12 -13.01 26.65 18.90
CA LEU A 12 -14.22 26.40 19.68
C LEU A 12 -14.04 27.11 21.03
N ALA A 13 -14.76 28.22 21.17
CA ALA A 13 -14.89 28.96 22.41
C ALA A 13 -15.52 28.05 23.49
N ALA A 14 -14.75 27.71 24.52
CA ALA A 14 -15.30 27.12 25.73
C ALA A 14 -15.83 28.24 26.63
N THR A 15 -17.12 28.55 26.56
CA THR A 15 -17.80 29.29 27.62
C THR A 15 -18.12 28.33 28.76
N VAL A 16 -17.47 28.56 29.91
CA VAL A 16 -17.79 27.90 31.18
C VAL A 16 -19.19 28.35 31.62
N SER A 17 -20.15 27.43 31.59
CA SER A 17 -21.38 27.54 32.37
C SER A 17 -21.43 26.35 33.32
N GLN A 18 -21.48 26.64 34.61
CA GLN A 18 -21.62 25.66 35.68
C GLN A 18 -23.01 25.01 35.62
N ALA A 19 -23.05 23.77 35.13
CA ALA A 19 -23.96 22.76 35.62
C ALA A 19 -23.17 21.44 35.58
N ARG A 20 -22.87 20.85 36.74
CA ARG A 20 -22.32 19.48 36.81
C ARG A 20 -23.32 18.55 36.12
N PRO A 21 -22.99 17.91 34.99
CA PRO A 21 -23.67 16.68 34.65
C PRO A 21 -23.21 15.66 35.68
N SER A 22 -24.14 14.90 36.26
CA SER A 22 -23.82 13.69 37.00
C SER A 22 -22.78 12.89 36.21
N LEU A 23 -21.63 12.60 36.83
CA LEU A 23 -20.67 11.65 36.27
C LEU A 23 -21.46 10.40 35.84
N PRO A 24 -21.37 9.97 34.57
CA PRO A 24 -22.02 8.74 34.16
C PRO A 24 -21.42 7.63 35.02
N VAL A 25 -22.25 7.02 35.87
CA VAL A 25 -21.88 5.79 36.56
C VAL A 25 -21.39 4.83 35.49
N PRO A 26 -20.17 4.29 35.57
CA PRO A 26 -19.70 3.30 34.60
C PRO A 26 -20.71 2.15 34.60
N LYS A 27 -21.44 1.99 33.49
CA LYS A 27 -22.23 0.78 33.29
C LYS A 27 -21.27 -0.34 32.95
N LEU A 28 -21.26 -1.38 33.78
CA LEU A 28 -20.65 -2.63 33.43
C LEU A 28 -21.35 -3.14 32.16
N ILE A 29 -20.63 -3.28 31.06
CA ILE A 29 -21.10 -4.04 29.90
C ILE A 29 -20.97 -5.50 30.31
N GLU A 30 -22.08 -6.18 30.56
CA GLU A 30 -22.10 -7.64 30.69
C GLU A 30 -21.57 -8.22 29.39
N LEU A 31 -20.47 -8.99 29.47
CA LEU A 31 -19.97 -9.76 28.36
C LEU A 31 -21.03 -10.79 28.00
N LEU A 32 -21.82 -10.54 26.95
CA LEU A 32 -22.82 -11.46 26.44
C LEU A 32 -22.11 -12.73 25.96
N THR A 33 -22.10 -13.79 26.77
CA THR A 33 -21.54 -15.11 26.43
C THR A 33 -22.49 -15.96 25.58
N SER A 34 -23.38 -15.30 24.82
CA SER A 34 -24.26 -15.95 23.86
C SER A 34 -23.54 -16.16 22.54
N ILE A 35 -23.09 -17.39 22.30
CA ILE A 35 -22.36 -17.83 21.08
C ILE A 35 -23.12 -17.45 19.80
N ASN A 36 -24.45 -17.48 19.83
CA ASN A 36 -25.32 -17.09 18.71
C ASN A 36 -25.28 -15.58 18.37
N VAL A 37 -24.85 -14.71 19.28
CA VAL A 37 -24.71 -13.27 18.99
C VAL A 37 -23.40 -13.00 18.25
N ILE A 38 -22.34 -13.76 18.56
CA ILE A 38 -21.01 -13.61 17.93
C ILE A 38 -21.06 -14.01 16.46
N GLU A 39 -21.74 -15.12 16.11
CA GLU A 39 -21.92 -15.55 14.71
C GLU A 39 -22.69 -14.50 13.88
N ASN A 40 -23.72 -13.89 14.48
CA ASN A 40 -24.50 -12.83 13.83
C ASN A 40 -23.75 -11.51 13.71
N GLU A 41 -22.90 -11.16 14.68
CA GLU A 41 -22.04 -9.97 14.60
C GLU A 41 -20.97 -10.11 13.52
N ALA A 42 -20.35 -11.28 13.37
CA ALA A 42 -19.37 -11.54 12.31
C ALA A 42 -20.00 -11.41 10.91
N GLU A 43 -21.17 -12.01 10.70
CA GLU A 43 -21.89 -11.90 9.43
C GLU A 43 -22.38 -10.47 9.17
N LEU A 44 -22.78 -9.74 10.22
CA LEU A 44 -23.18 -8.33 10.13
C LEU A 44 -21.99 -7.42 9.84
N LEU A 45 -20.84 -7.65 10.48
CA LEU A 45 -19.58 -6.94 10.24
C LEU A 45 -19.11 -7.20 8.81
N GLU A 46 -19.18 -8.44 8.32
CA GLU A 46 -18.86 -8.76 6.93
C GLU A 46 -19.81 -8.06 5.96
N LYS A 47 -21.13 -8.06 6.23
CA LYS A 47 -22.11 -7.30 5.44
C LYS A 47 -21.90 -5.79 5.50
N GLN A 48 -21.48 -5.24 6.64
CA GLN A 48 -21.16 -3.82 6.81
C GLN A 48 -19.83 -3.45 6.13
N GLN A 49 -18.85 -4.36 6.13
CA GLN A 49 -17.58 -4.21 5.43
C GLN A 49 -17.79 -4.29 3.90
N LEU A 50 -18.69 -5.16 3.44
CA LEU A 50 -19.20 -5.19 2.05
C LEU A 50 -20.01 -3.92 1.69
N ALA A 51 -20.49 -3.18 2.69
CA ALA A 51 -21.26 -1.95 2.53
C ALA A 51 -20.41 -0.67 2.65
N ILE A 52 -19.07 -0.76 2.80
CA ILE A 52 -18.21 0.43 2.76
C ILE A 52 -18.18 0.95 1.33
N ASN A 53 -19.07 1.89 1.05
CA ASN A 53 -19.18 2.53 -0.25
C ASN A 53 -18.16 3.66 -0.36
N TYR A 54 -17.06 3.39 -1.06
CA TYR A 54 -16.05 4.40 -1.38
C TYR A 54 -16.47 5.18 -2.63
N HIS A 55 -17.31 6.20 -2.43
CA HIS A 55 -17.80 7.05 -3.52
C HIS A 55 -16.69 7.83 -4.25
N ASN A 56 -15.55 8.06 -3.62
CA ASN A 56 -14.40 8.72 -4.22
C ASN A 56 -13.19 7.79 -4.20
N CYS A 57 -12.82 7.27 -5.36
CA CYS A 57 -11.75 6.29 -5.53
C CYS A 57 -10.36 6.87 -5.23
N ARG A 58 -10.15 8.17 -5.47
CA ARG A 58 -8.91 8.84 -5.10
C ARG A 58 -8.75 8.98 -3.59
N SER A 59 -9.83 9.27 -2.87
CA SER A 59 -9.83 9.28 -1.41
C SER A 59 -9.61 7.87 -0.83
N TRP A 60 -10.20 6.85 -1.45
CA TRP A 60 -9.94 5.46 -1.09
C TRP A 60 -8.46 5.09 -1.29
N HIS A 61 -7.91 5.38 -2.47
CA HIS A 61 -6.51 5.12 -2.79
C HIS A 61 -5.57 5.83 -1.79
N LEU A 62 -5.78 7.12 -1.53
CA LEU A 62 -5.02 7.84 -0.51
C LEU A 62 -5.17 7.20 0.88
N GLY A 63 -6.37 6.76 1.24
CA GLY A 63 -6.63 6.06 2.50
C GLY A 63 -5.84 4.74 2.62
N VAL A 64 -5.70 4.00 1.54
CA VAL A 64 -4.87 2.79 1.45
C VAL A 64 -3.39 3.14 1.56
N GLU A 65 -2.88 4.08 0.75
CA GLU A 65 -1.47 4.49 0.74
C GLU A 65 -0.99 5.05 2.10
N THR A 66 -1.92 5.65 2.86
CA THR A 66 -1.66 6.19 4.20
C THR A 66 -2.00 5.22 5.33
N SER A 67 -2.37 3.98 5.01
CA SER A 67 -2.74 2.94 5.97
C SER A 67 -3.91 3.30 6.90
N ASN A 68 -4.76 4.24 6.49
CA ASN A 68 -6.05 4.51 7.15
C ASN A 68 -7.11 3.47 6.77
N ILE A 69 -6.97 2.86 5.60
CA ILE A 69 -7.75 1.73 5.12
C ILE A 69 -6.78 0.55 5.00
N ILE A 70 -7.04 -0.52 5.74
CA ILE A 70 -6.15 -1.70 5.81
C ILE A 70 -6.95 -2.98 5.57
N ASN A 71 -6.26 -4.05 5.19
CA ASN A 71 -6.82 -5.41 5.05
C ASN A 71 -8.03 -5.47 4.10
N PHE A 72 -8.11 -4.59 3.10
CA PHE A 72 -9.13 -4.68 2.07
C PHE A 72 -8.92 -5.96 1.25
N GLN A 73 -10.00 -6.65 0.94
CA GLN A 73 -9.93 -7.94 0.24
C GLN A 73 -9.84 -7.80 -1.28
N THR A 74 -10.49 -6.75 -1.80
CA THR A 74 -10.52 -6.39 -3.22
C THR A 74 -10.63 -4.87 -3.32
N VAL A 75 -10.17 -4.32 -4.44
CA VAL A 75 -10.45 -2.93 -4.82
C VAL A 75 -11.98 -2.74 -4.86
N PRO A 76 -12.54 -1.61 -4.37
CA PRO A 76 -13.97 -1.34 -4.49
C PRO A 76 -14.42 -1.44 -5.95
N ALA A 77 -15.50 -2.17 -6.22
CA ALA A 77 -15.92 -2.48 -7.57
C ALA A 77 -16.16 -1.22 -8.44
N ASN A 78 -16.63 -0.12 -7.83
CA ASN A 78 -16.82 1.16 -8.51
C ASN A 78 -15.52 1.91 -8.84
N CYS A 79 -14.36 1.39 -8.43
CA CYS A 79 -13.05 2.00 -8.60
C CYS A 79 -12.17 1.29 -9.62
N LYS A 80 -12.68 0.28 -10.33
CA LYS A 80 -11.95 -0.40 -11.42
C LYS A 80 -11.34 0.60 -12.42
N ASP A 81 -12.18 1.43 -13.03
CA ASP A 81 -11.75 2.37 -14.07
C ASP A 81 -10.75 3.40 -13.53
N TYR A 82 -10.87 3.77 -12.25
CA TYR A 82 -9.92 4.65 -11.59
C TYR A 82 -8.55 3.98 -11.42
N VAL A 83 -8.51 2.71 -11.01
CA VAL A 83 -7.24 1.98 -10.82
C VAL A 83 -6.56 1.72 -12.17
N GLU A 84 -7.32 1.33 -13.19
CA GLU A 84 -6.82 1.20 -14.56
C GLU A 84 -6.21 2.51 -15.05
N ASP A 85 -6.94 3.63 -14.95
CA ASP A 85 -6.45 4.95 -15.32
C ASP A 85 -5.20 5.32 -14.52
N TYR A 86 -5.21 5.15 -13.19
CA TYR A 86 -4.04 5.48 -12.37
C TYR A 86 -2.78 4.71 -12.80
N LEU A 87 -2.86 3.38 -12.92
CA LEU A 87 -1.72 2.51 -13.23
C LEU A 87 -1.21 2.66 -14.68
N THR A 88 -2.09 3.01 -15.62
CA THR A 88 -1.73 3.20 -17.04
C THR A 88 -1.43 4.66 -17.40
N SER A 89 -1.81 5.61 -16.55
CA SER A 89 -1.54 7.04 -16.75
C SER A 89 -0.12 7.44 -16.34
N PRO A 90 0.33 8.65 -16.71
CA PRO A 90 1.57 9.23 -16.20
C PRO A 90 1.59 9.44 -14.67
N GLN A 91 0.45 9.39 -13.98
CA GLN A 91 0.36 9.67 -12.56
C GLN A 91 1.11 8.62 -11.73
N TYR A 92 0.85 7.32 -11.93
CA TYR A 92 1.57 6.25 -11.23
C TYR A 92 3.08 6.38 -11.41
N ARG A 93 3.55 6.62 -12.65
CA ARG A 93 4.97 6.85 -12.93
C ARG A 93 5.53 8.10 -12.23
N ALA A 94 4.78 9.18 -12.17
CA ALA A 94 5.21 10.41 -11.48
C ALA A 94 5.34 10.19 -9.97
N ASP A 95 4.43 9.42 -9.38
CA ASP A 95 4.44 9.07 -7.96
C ASP A 95 5.62 8.15 -7.65
N SER A 96 5.82 7.06 -8.41
CA SER A 96 6.99 6.17 -8.27
C SER A 96 8.32 6.94 -8.42
N LYS A 97 8.40 7.84 -9.42
CA LYS A 97 9.58 8.66 -9.67
C LYS A 97 9.89 9.57 -8.49
N THR A 98 8.87 10.16 -7.87
CA THR A 98 9.05 11.06 -6.73
C THR A 98 9.63 10.29 -5.55
N VAL A 99 9.06 9.14 -5.21
CA VAL A 99 9.56 8.29 -4.11
C VAL A 99 11.00 7.83 -4.38
N CYS A 100 11.28 7.31 -5.57
CA CYS A 100 12.62 6.83 -5.93
C CYS A 100 13.67 7.95 -5.91
N LYS A 101 13.28 9.16 -6.33
CA LYS A 101 14.16 10.33 -6.32
C LYS A 101 14.52 10.76 -4.90
N GLU A 102 13.54 10.83 -4.00
CA GLU A 102 13.80 11.17 -2.60
C GLU A 102 14.66 10.09 -1.90
N ALA A 103 14.38 8.81 -2.17
CA ALA A 103 15.20 7.70 -1.67
C ALA A 103 16.66 7.81 -2.10
N TYR A 104 16.93 8.14 -3.38
CA TYR A 104 18.28 8.36 -3.87
C TYR A 104 18.98 9.53 -3.15
N PHE A 105 18.32 10.69 -3.03
CA PHE A 105 18.93 11.85 -2.38
C PHE A 105 19.20 11.61 -0.89
N TYR A 106 18.32 10.85 -0.23
CA TYR A 106 18.57 10.35 1.11
C TYR A 106 19.83 9.47 1.17
N ALA A 107 19.90 8.43 0.33
CA ALA A 107 21.05 7.51 0.28
C ALA A 107 22.37 8.24 0.04
N LYS A 108 22.38 9.18 -0.92
CA LYS A 108 23.53 10.01 -1.28
C LYS A 108 24.02 10.89 -0.13
N GLY A 109 23.14 11.27 0.79
CA GLY A 109 23.47 12.08 1.95
C GLY A 109 24.12 11.31 3.11
N LEU A 110 24.18 9.98 3.03
CA LEU A 110 24.71 9.15 4.11
C LEU A 110 26.24 9.15 4.14
N ALA A 111 26.81 9.24 5.34
CA ALA A 111 28.23 9.02 5.57
C ALA A 111 28.49 7.52 5.76
N LEU A 112 28.59 6.79 4.63
CA LEU A 112 28.85 5.35 4.62
C LEU A 112 30.29 5.05 5.07
N LYS A 113 30.46 4.00 5.87
CA LYS A 113 31.78 3.54 6.28
C LYS A 113 32.28 2.45 5.33
N ASN A 114 33.55 2.54 4.92
CA ASN A 114 34.18 1.58 4.03
C ASN A 114 34.44 0.21 4.69
N ASP A 115 34.43 0.14 6.02
CA ASP A 115 34.62 -1.09 6.80
C ASP A 115 33.29 -1.77 7.18
N THR A 116 32.17 -1.30 6.61
CA THR A 116 30.82 -1.81 6.86
C THR A 116 30.18 -2.24 5.55
N ILE A 117 29.50 -3.39 5.55
CA ILE A 117 28.62 -3.79 4.46
C ILE A 117 27.35 -2.95 4.56
N ASN A 118 27.24 -1.93 3.72
CA ASN A 118 26.09 -1.04 3.68
C ASN A 118 25.06 -1.64 2.72
N VAL A 119 23.86 -1.94 3.20
CA VAL A 119 22.82 -2.61 2.40
C VAL A 119 21.60 -1.72 2.17
N TRP A 120 20.93 -1.93 1.04
CA TRP A 120 19.60 -1.39 0.76
C TRP A 120 18.64 -2.52 0.45
N ILE A 121 17.59 -2.66 1.25
CA ILE A 121 16.59 -3.71 1.05
C ILE A 121 15.57 -3.23 0.03
N PHE A 122 15.33 -4.05 -0.99
CA PHE A 122 14.23 -3.90 -1.93
C PHE A 122 13.26 -5.06 -1.75
N ASP A 123 11.98 -4.73 -1.77
CA ASP A 123 10.95 -5.69 -2.14
C ASP A 123 11.00 -5.95 -3.67
N LEU A 124 10.27 -6.96 -4.15
CA LEU A 124 10.26 -7.39 -5.55
C LEU A 124 8.96 -7.04 -6.28
N ASP A 125 7.83 -7.56 -5.81
CA ASP A 125 6.54 -7.47 -6.48
C ASP A 125 5.87 -6.11 -6.25
N GLU A 126 5.47 -5.42 -7.32
CA GLU A 126 5.05 -4.00 -7.31
C GLU A 126 6.11 -3.01 -6.79
N THR A 127 7.36 -3.47 -6.63
CA THR A 127 8.53 -2.64 -6.29
C THR A 127 9.55 -2.61 -7.43
N LEU A 128 10.08 -3.76 -7.84
CA LEU A 128 11.01 -3.92 -8.96
C LEU A 128 10.33 -4.51 -10.20
N LEU A 129 9.41 -5.45 -10.01
CA LEU A 129 8.66 -6.13 -11.05
C LEU A 129 7.17 -5.82 -10.92
N SER A 130 6.50 -5.62 -12.04
CA SER A 130 5.07 -5.30 -12.09
C SER A 130 4.23 -6.55 -12.35
N ASN A 131 3.16 -6.66 -11.58
CA ASN A 131 2.08 -7.63 -11.69
C ASN A 131 0.81 -6.99 -12.28
N VAL A 132 0.87 -5.73 -12.71
CA VAL A 132 -0.25 -5.05 -13.37
C VAL A 132 -0.81 -5.85 -14.56
N PRO A 133 0.00 -6.52 -15.42
CA PRO A 133 -0.55 -7.37 -16.50
C PRO A 133 -1.39 -8.55 -15.99
N PHE A 134 -1.07 -9.09 -14.82
CA PHE A 134 -1.89 -10.11 -14.17
C PHE A 134 -3.21 -9.51 -13.69
N TYR A 135 -3.14 -8.44 -12.89
CA TYR A 135 -4.35 -7.82 -12.33
C TYR A 135 -5.28 -7.22 -13.38
N ALA A 136 -4.77 -6.79 -14.54
CA ALA A 136 -5.59 -6.35 -15.67
C ALA A 136 -6.56 -7.45 -16.17
N GLN A 137 -6.20 -8.72 -16.00
CA GLN A 137 -7.07 -9.87 -16.34
C GLN A 137 -8.16 -10.13 -15.29
N TYR A 138 -8.04 -9.54 -14.10
CA TYR A 138 -8.93 -9.73 -12.95
C TYR A 138 -9.48 -8.39 -12.44
N GLY A 139 -9.88 -7.52 -13.38
CA GLY A 139 -10.54 -6.26 -13.09
C GLY A 139 -9.69 -5.28 -12.27
N TYR A 140 -8.36 -5.29 -12.44
CA TYR A 140 -7.42 -4.45 -11.69
C TYR A 140 -7.56 -4.61 -10.15
N GLY A 141 -7.83 -5.84 -9.71
CA GLY A 141 -7.95 -6.17 -8.28
C GLY A 141 -9.35 -6.03 -7.69
N THR A 142 -10.38 -5.71 -8.51
CA THR A 142 -11.78 -5.74 -8.04
C THR A 142 -12.35 -7.15 -7.94
N GLU A 143 -11.74 -8.12 -8.61
CA GLU A 143 -12.21 -9.51 -8.66
C GLU A 143 -11.47 -10.37 -7.64
N LYS A 144 -12.17 -11.39 -7.11
CA LYS A 144 -11.51 -12.40 -6.26
C LYS A 144 -10.66 -13.31 -7.13
N ILE A 145 -9.43 -13.55 -6.71
CA ILE A 145 -8.45 -14.35 -7.44
C ILE A 145 -8.33 -15.72 -6.77
N ASP A 146 -8.23 -16.79 -7.57
CA ASP A 146 -7.92 -18.11 -7.04
C ASP A 146 -6.53 -18.09 -6.39
N PRO A 147 -6.34 -18.67 -5.18
CA PRO A 147 -5.07 -18.60 -4.46
C PRO A 147 -3.84 -19.07 -5.26
N ASN A 148 -4.01 -19.96 -6.23
CA ASN A 148 -2.91 -20.51 -7.03
C ASN A 148 -2.74 -19.82 -8.39
N ALA A 149 -3.66 -18.95 -8.80
CA ALA A 149 -3.60 -18.32 -10.12
C ALA A 149 -2.39 -17.41 -10.26
N PHE A 150 -2.04 -16.67 -9.20
CA PHE A 150 -0.90 -15.76 -9.24
C PHE A 150 0.43 -16.50 -9.38
N ASN A 151 0.67 -17.55 -8.60
CA ASN A 151 1.89 -18.35 -8.71
C ASN A 151 2.05 -18.98 -10.11
N LYS A 152 0.98 -19.50 -10.70
CA LYS A 152 1.01 -20.02 -12.09
C LYS A 152 1.33 -18.94 -13.12
N TRP A 153 0.90 -17.71 -12.87
CA TRP A 153 1.25 -16.60 -13.75
C TRP A 153 2.72 -16.21 -13.60
N LEU A 154 3.26 -16.22 -12.37
CA LEU A 154 4.68 -15.97 -12.12
C LEU A 154 5.58 -17.00 -12.81
N GLU A 155 5.17 -18.27 -12.87
CA GLU A 155 5.87 -19.34 -13.61
C GLU A 155 6.05 -19.03 -15.11
N ALA A 156 5.21 -18.17 -15.69
CA ALA A 156 5.34 -17.76 -17.10
C ALA A 156 6.56 -16.85 -17.34
N GLY A 157 7.07 -16.18 -16.30
CA GLY A 157 8.29 -15.36 -16.41
C GLY A 157 8.10 -14.09 -17.24
N GLU A 158 6.95 -13.42 -17.16
CA GLU A 158 6.61 -12.25 -17.99
C GLU A 158 6.33 -10.98 -17.16
N SER A 159 6.87 -10.86 -15.95
CA SER A 159 6.68 -9.68 -15.08
C SER A 159 7.51 -8.49 -15.57
N PRO A 160 6.91 -7.37 -16.03
CA PRO A 160 7.68 -6.25 -16.56
C PRO A 160 8.43 -5.48 -15.46
N VAL A 161 9.60 -4.94 -15.78
CA VAL A 161 10.38 -4.15 -14.83
C VAL A 161 9.76 -2.76 -14.59
N LEU A 162 9.74 -2.32 -13.33
CA LEU A 162 9.35 -0.98 -12.92
C LEU A 162 10.54 0.00 -13.09
N PRO A 163 10.48 0.92 -14.07
CA PRO A 163 11.69 1.63 -14.53
C PRO A 163 12.23 2.66 -13.53
N GLU A 164 11.37 3.29 -12.73
CA GLU A 164 11.83 4.29 -11.75
C GLU A 164 12.59 3.62 -10.61
N THR A 165 12.15 2.43 -10.15
CA THR A 165 12.86 1.64 -9.14
C THR A 165 14.15 1.04 -9.70
N LEU A 166 14.16 0.62 -10.98
CA LEU A 166 15.39 0.18 -11.65
C LEU A 166 16.46 1.28 -11.67
N HIS A 167 16.07 2.54 -11.92
CA HIS A 167 17.00 3.66 -11.83
C HIS A 167 17.54 3.82 -10.40
N LEU A 168 16.68 3.73 -9.38
CA LEU A 168 17.12 3.77 -7.99
C LEU A 168 18.10 2.62 -7.68
N TYR A 169 17.77 1.38 -8.05
CA TYR A 169 18.61 0.21 -7.84
C TYR A 169 20.04 0.42 -8.36
N LYS A 170 20.18 0.88 -9.61
CA LYS A 170 21.48 1.18 -10.24
C LYS A 170 22.22 2.29 -9.49
N ASN A 171 21.52 3.37 -9.13
CA ASN A 171 22.10 4.48 -8.38
C ASN A 171 22.59 4.06 -6.98
N ILE A 172 21.88 3.15 -6.30
CA ILE A 172 22.27 2.59 -4.99
C ILE A 172 23.58 1.80 -5.13
N GLN A 173 23.71 0.98 -6.17
CA GLN A 173 24.96 0.25 -6.46
C GLN A 173 26.13 1.21 -6.72
N GLU A 174 25.91 2.28 -7.49
CA GLU A 174 26.93 3.32 -7.76
C GLU A 174 27.39 4.06 -6.50
N LEU A 175 26.56 4.13 -5.45
CA LEU A 175 26.92 4.69 -4.15
C LEU A 175 27.73 3.72 -3.27
N GLY A 176 27.99 2.49 -3.73
CA GLY A 176 28.67 1.46 -2.93
C GLY A 176 27.77 0.85 -1.85
N ILE A 177 26.45 0.91 -2.03
CA ILE A 177 25.46 0.24 -1.18
C ILE A 177 25.02 -1.04 -1.90
N GLU A 178 25.00 -2.16 -1.20
CA GLU A 178 24.63 -3.47 -1.73
C GLU A 178 23.11 -3.67 -1.71
N PRO A 179 22.44 -3.81 -2.86
CA PRO A 179 21.03 -4.15 -2.89
C PRO A 179 20.80 -5.57 -2.38
N VAL A 180 19.80 -5.75 -1.52
CA VAL A 180 19.33 -7.05 -1.04
C VAL A 180 17.85 -7.17 -1.41
N LEU A 181 17.48 -8.24 -2.10
CA LEU A 181 16.10 -8.51 -2.45
C LEU A 181 15.46 -9.38 -1.36
N LEU A 182 14.36 -8.92 -0.79
CA LEU A 182 13.51 -9.71 0.10
C LEU A 182 12.13 -9.82 -0.54
N THR A 183 11.69 -11.05 -0.80
CA THR A 183 10.42 -11.31 -1.51
C THR A 183 9.64 -12.42 -0.83
N GLU A 184 8.32 -12.39 -1.01
CA GLU A 184 7.42 -13.47 -0.59
C GLU A 184 7.24 -14.55 -1.68
N ARG A 185 7.83 -14.38 -2.87
CA ARG A 185 7.88 -15.44 -3.88
C ARG A 185 8.58 -16.67 -3.30
N TYR A 186 8.03 -17.85 -3.56
CA TYR A 186 8.65 -19.09 -3.12
C TYR A 186 9.94 -19.38 -3.89
N GLN A 187 10.85 -20.15 -3.28
CA GLN A 187 12.17 -20.44 -3.83
C GLN A 187 12.09 -21.10 -5.22
N GLU A 188 11.04 -21.86 -5.49
CA GLU A 188 10.82 -22.52 -6.79
C GLU A 188 10.70 -21.51 -7.96
N LEU A 189 10.37 -20.25 -7.67
CA LEU A 189 10.27 -19.17 -8.65
C LEU A 189 11.59 -18.38 -8.83
N GLU A 190 12.70 -18.82 -8.21
CA GLU A 190 13.97 -18.11 -8.25
C GLU A 190 14.46 -17.88 -9.69
N GLU A 191 14.53 -18.94 -10.50
CA GLU A 191 15.07 -18.87 -11.87
C GLU A 191 14.27 -17.88 -12.74
N VAL A 192 12.95 -18.04 -12.82
CA VAL A 192 12.08 -17.13 -13.59
C VAL A 192 12.09 -15.71 -13.04
N THR A 193 12.33 -15.53 -11.74
CA THR A 193 12.43 -14.20 -11.13
C THR A 193 13.73 -13.51 -11.52
N LEU A 194 14.86 -14.24 -11.52
CA LEU A 194 16.14 -13.72 -11.98
C LEU A 194 16.09 -13.37 -13.48
N ASP A 195 15.49 -14.23 -14.31
CA ASP A 195 15.31 -13.97 -15.74
C ASP A 195 14.53 -12.67 -15.99
N ASN A 196 13.45 -12.42 -15.25
CA ASN A 196 12.70 -11.15 -15.35
C ASN A 196 13.53 -9.93 -14.94
N LEU A 197 14.37 -10.06 -13.91
CA LEU A 197 15.25 -8.98 -13.45
C LEU A 197 16.38 -8.68 -14.44
N GLU A 198 16.81 -9.69 -15.20
CA GLU A 198 17.84 -9.58 -16.23
C GLU A 198 17.30 -9.13 -17.59
N ALA A 199 15.99 -9.20 -17.83
CA ALA A 199 15.32 -8.84 -19.08
C ALA A 199 15.33 -7.32 -19.42
N VAL A 200 16.24 -6.54 -18.81
CA VAL A 200 16.36 -5.07 -18.89
C VAL A 200 17.20 -4.59 -20.07
#